data_AF-A0A7J7PBS1-F1
#
_entry.id   AF-A0A7J7PBS1-F1
#
_cell.length_a   1.000
_cell.length_b   1.000
_cell.length_c   1.000
_cell.angle_alpha   90.00
_cell.angle_beta   90.00
_cell.angle_gamma   90.00
#
_symmetry.space_group_name_H-M   'P 1'
#
loop_
_entity.id
_entity.type
_entity.pdbx_description
1 polymer ?
#
loop_
_entity_poly.entity_id
_entity_poly.type
_entity_poly.pdbx_seq_one_letter_code
_entity_poly.pdbx_strand_id
1 'polypeptide(L)'
;MTLLLGSQSSGKTTLLLALAGKHDSSLKVSGKVTYNGHEMDEFVPQRLSAYISQYDLHIGEMTVRKTLTFAARCQGAGTCYGMLGELSRREKAANIKPDPDIDVYMKAVALEGQEASVVTDYILKVPT
;
A
#
# COMPACT_ATOMS: atom_id res chain seq x y z
N MET A 1 15.49 -6.02 8.39
CA MET A 1 15.47 -6.98 7.25
C MET A 1 15.52 -8.38 7.83
N THR A 2 14.68 -9.30 7.34
CA THR A 2 14.58 -10.68 7.84
C THR A 2 14.74 -11.66 6.69
N LEU A 3 15.55 -12.70 6.86
CA LEU A 3 15.77 -13.75 5.87
C LEU A 3 15.13 -15.05 6.36
N LEU A 4 14.25 -15.65 5.55
CA LEU A 4 13.59 -16.92 5.83
C LEU A 4 14.17 -18.03 4.96
N LEU A 5 14.92 -18.96 5.57
CA LEU A 5 15.52 -20.12 4.89
C LEU A 5 14.83 -21.42 5.29
N GLY A 6 14.81 -22.38 4.37
CA GLY A 6 14.22 -23.70 4.60
C GLY A 6 14.27 -24.57 3.34
N SER A 7 14.21 -25.89 3.50
CA SER A 7 14.21 -26.85 2.39
C SER A 7 12.99 -26.70 1.48
N GLN A 8 13.00 -27.34 0.30
CA GLN A 8 11.83 -27.36 -0.56
C GLN A 8 10.64 -27.97 0.19
N SER A 9 9.44 -27.39 0.03
CA SER A 9 8.21 -27.78 0.74
C SER A 9 8.18 -27.49 2.25
N SER A 10 9.14 -26.74 2.81
CA SER A 10 9.13 -26.39 4.24
C SER A 10 8.07 -25.36 4.67
N GLY A 11 7.14 -24.98 3.78
CA GLY A 11 6.05 -24.04 4.09
C GLY A 11 6.41 -22.55 4.08
N LYS A 12 7.57 -22.14 3.57
CA LYS A 12 7.99 -20.71 3.53
C LYS A 12 6.97 -19.81 2.85
N THR A 13 6.54 -20.18 1.65
CA THR A 13 5.53 -19.43 0.88
C THR A 13 4.21 -19.35 1.65
N THR A 14 3.78 -20.47 2.24
CA THR A 14 2.57 -20.54 3.06
C THR A 14 2.64 -19.61 4.26
N LEU A 15 3.78 -19.54 4.95
CA LEU A 15 4.00 -18.63 6.07
C LEU A 15 3.93 -17.16 5.63
N LEU A 16 4.61 -16.80 4.53
CA LEU A 16 4.59 -15.42 4.01
C LEU A 16 3.18 -14.99 3.56
N LEU A 17 2.42 -15.91 2.94
CA LEU A 17 1.03 -15.67 2.57
C LEU A 17 0.14 -15.50 3.82
N ALA A 18 0.32 -16.33 4.84
CA ALA A 18 -0.41 -16.20 6.10
C ALA A 18 -0.13 -14.84 6.78
N LEU A 19 1.13 -14.42 6.82
CA LEU A 19 1.50 -13.10 7.34
C LEU A 19 0.86 -11.96 6.54
N ALA A 20 0.79 -12.06 5.21
CA ALA A 20 0.12 -11.07 4.37
C ALA A 20 -1.43 -11.15 4.40
N GLY A 21 -2.02 -12.05 5.21
CA GLY A 21 -3.47 -12.29 5.23
C GLY A 21 -4.00 -12.95 3.94
N LYS A 22 -3.16 -13.53 3.10
CA LYS A 22 -3.51 -14.15 1.81
C LYS A 22 -3.44 -15.68 1.86
N HIS A 23 -3.75 -16.29 3.00
CA HIS A 23 -3.76 -17.75 3.12
C HIS A 23 -5.06 -18.36 2.56
N ASP A 24 -4.99 -19.62 2.17
CA ASP A 24 -6.16 -20.42 1.79
C ASP A 24 -7.08 -20.60 3.01
N SER A 25 -8.38 -20.34 2.85
CA SER A 25 -9.35 -20.40 3.95
C SER A 25 -9.54 -21.81 4.55
N SER A 26 -9.07 -22.85 3.87
CA SER A 26 -9.04 -24.22 4.39
C SER A 26 -7.89 -24.49 5.37
N LEU A 27 -6.88 -23.61 5.43
CA LEU A 27 -5.74 -23.77 6.33
C LEU A 27 -6.10 -23.40 7.76
N LYS A 28 -5.72 -24.27 8.71
CA LYS A 28 -5.78 -23.95 10.14
C LYS A 28 -4.55 -23.15 10.54
N VAL A 29 -4.77 -21.95 11.07
CA VAL A 29 -3.73 -21.11 11.66
C VAL A 29 -3.82 -21.23 13.18
N SER A 30 -2.67 -21.34 13.84
CA SER A 30 -2.58 -21.36 15.31
C SER A 30 -1.39 -20.51 15.76
N GLY A 31 -1.39 -20.10 17.02
CA GLY A 31 -0.45 -19.11 17.55
C GLY A 31 -0.98 -17.68 17.39
N LYS A 32 -0.12 -16.70 17.70
CA LYS A 32 -0.47 -15.27 17.71
C LYS A 32 0.50 -14.49 16.82
N VAL A 33 -0.04 -13.60 16.00
CA VAL A 33 0.74 -12.65 15.19
C VAL A 33 0.23 -11.26 15.48
N THR A 34 1.13 -10.35 15.82
CA THR A 34 0.80 -8.95 16.09
C THR A 34 1.57 -8.01 15.17
N TYR A 35 0.90 -6.98 14.67
CA TYR A 35 1.48 -5.87 13.93
C TYR A 35 1.41 -4.62 14.79
N ASN A 36 2.57 -4.11 15.20
CA ASN A 36 2.66 -2.95 16.11
C ASN A 36 1.79 -3.10 17.38
N GLY A 37 1.71 -4.31 17.93
CA GLY A 37 0.90 -4.62 19.12
C GLY A 37 -0.55 -5.01 18.84
N HIS A 38 -1.04 -4.86 17.62
CA HIS A 38 -2.41 -5.23 17.22
C HIS A 38 -2.46 -6.62 16.60
N GLU A 39 -3.46 -7.41 16.99
CA GLU A 39 -3.78 -8.71 16.41
C GLU A 39 -4.34 -8.58 14.99
N MET A 40 -4.16 -9.64 14.20
CA MET A 40 -4.52 -9.67 12.77
C MET A 40 -6.01 -9.45 12.48
N ASP A 41 -6.88 -9.66 13.45
CA ASP A 41 -8.33 -9.45 13.38
C ASP A 41 -8.75 -8.01 13.74
N GLU A 42 -7.85 -7.20 14.32
CA GLU A 42 -8.09 -5.79 14.64
C GLU A 42 -8.00 -4.87 13.40
N PHE A 43 -7.51 -5.38 12.26
CA PHE A 43 -7.33 -4.63 11.02
C PHE A 43 -7.47 -5.54 9.79
N VAL A 44 -7.23 -4.99 8.60
CA VAL A 44 -7.23 -5.74 7.32
C VAL A 44 -5.78 -5.96 6.89
N PRO A 45 -5.16 -7.13 7.12
CA PRO A 45 -3.73 -7.33 6.87
C PRO A 45 -3.30 -7.09 5.43
N GLN A 46 -4.18 -7.39 4.48
CA GLN A 46 -3.92 -7.18 3.05
C GLN A 46 -3.79 -5.70 2.66
N ARG A 47 -4.22 -4.77 3.52
CA ARG A 47 -4.05 -3.32 3.33
C ARG A 47 -2.74 -2.78 3.93
N LEU A 48 -2.13 -3.49 4.88
CA LEU A 48 -0.93 -3.06 5.58
C LEU A 48 0.31 -3.89 5.21
N SER A 49 0.10 -5.11 4.70
CA SER A 49 1.16 -6.05 4.33
C SER A 49 1.00 -6.47 2.88
N ALA A 50 2.09 -6.45 2.13
CA ALA A 50 2.14 -6.84 0.74
C ALA A 50 2.99 -8.11 0.56
N TYR A 51 2.39 -9.15 -0.03
CA TYR A 51 3.13 -10.31 -0.52
C TYR A 51 3.50 -10.10 -1.99
N ILE A 52 4.80 -10.20 -2.29
CA ILE A 52 5.33 -10.21 -3.66
C ILE A 52 5.57 -11.67 -4.06
N SER A 53 4.93 -12.08 -5.15
CA SER A 53 5.00 -13.44 -5.67
C SER A 53 6.37 -13.75 -6.26
N GLN A 54 6.66 -15.05 -6.43
CA GLN A 54 7.81 -15.51 -7.23
C GLN A 54 7.66 -15.19 -8.71
N TYR A 55 6.43 -15.01 -9.18
CA TYR A 55 6.12 -14.67 -10.57
C TYR A 55 5.71 -13.21 -10.68
N ASP A 56 6.29 -12.52 -11.65
CA ASP A 56 5.91 -11.15 -12.00
C ASP A 56 4.61 -11.15 -12.82
N LEU A 57 3.60 -10.43 -12.31
CA LEU A 57 2.33 -10.23 -13.01
C LEU A 57 2.35 -8.84 -13.67
N HIS A 58 2.82 -8.76 -14.91
CA HIS A 58 2.88 -7.51 -15.66
C HIS A 58 2.34 -7.69 -17.09
N ILE A 59 1.81 -6.60 -17.65
CA ILE A 59 1.38 -6.52 -19.04
C ILE A 59 2.58 -6.01 -19.85
N GLY A 60 3.15 -6.87 -20.71
CA GLY A 60 4.41 -6.61 -21.42
C GLY A 60 4.35 -5.42 -22.38
N GLU A 61 3.16 -5.03 -22.82
CA GLU A 61 2.90 -3.91 -23.72
C GLU A 61 2.87 -2.55 -23.00
N MET A 62 2.87 -2.53 -21.66
CA MET A 62 2.84 -1.32 -20.86
C MET A 62 4.25 -0.83 -20.52
N THR A 63 4.47 0.48 -20.63
CA THR A 63 5.69 1.10 -20.09
C THR A 63 5.62 1.15 -18.56
N VAL A 64 6.78 1.19 -17.89
CA VAL A 64 6.87 1.27 -16.41
C VAL A 64 5.96 2.37 -15.84
N ARG A 65 6.00 3.57 -16.43
CA ARG A 65 5.12 4.69 -16.05
C ARG A 65 3.65 4.31 -16.14
N LYS A 66 3.21 3.71 -17.26
CA LYS A 66 1.80 3.30 -17.43
C LYS A 66 1.41 2.26 -16.39
N THR A 67 2.28 1.29 -16.11
CA THR A 67 2.04 0.23 -15.12
C THR A 67 1.87 0.80 -13.71
N LEU A 68 2.75 1.71 -13.29
CA LEU A 68 2.65 2.37 -11.99
C LEU A 68 1.41 3.27 -11.89
N THR A 69 1.10 4.05 -12.93
CA THR A 69 -0.11 4.88 -12.96
C THR A 69 -1.38 4.03 -12.87
N PHE A 70 -1.42 2.89 -13.56
CA PHE A 70 -2.53 1.95 -13.47
C PHE A 70 -2.66 1.36 -12.05
N ALA A 71 -1.55 0.87 -11.48
CA ALA A 71 -1.53 0.32 -10.13
C ALA A 71 -2.00 1.34 -9.08
N ALA A 72 -1.55 2.59 -9.17
CA ALA A 72 -1.95 3.67 -8.27
C ALA A 72 -3.47 3.92 -8.32
N ARG A 73 -4.07 3.89 -9.52
CA ARG A 73 -5.54 4.02 -9.68
C ARG A 73 -6.29 2.84 -9.07
N CYS A 74 -5.80 1.61 -9.22
CA CYS A 74 -6.43 0.40 -8.68
C CYS A 74 -6.32 0.28 -7.15
N GLN A 75 -5.28 0.85 -6.53
CA GLN A 75 -5.07 0.77 -5.08
C GLN A 75 -5.99 1.69 -4.26
N GLY A 76 -6.99 2.31 -4.90
CA GLY A 76 -8.03 3.06 -4.19
C GLY A 76 -7.66 4.51 -3.90
N ALA A 77 -6.75 5.11 -4.67
CA ALA A 77 -6.48 6.54 -4.56
C ALA A 77 -7.78 7.38 -4.64
N GLY A 78 -8.79 6.91 -5.38
CA GLY A 78 -10.14 7.48 -5.51
C GLY A 78 -10.89 7.84 -4.22
N THR A 79 -10.82 7.03 -3.16
CA THR A 79 -11.55 7.30 -1.90
C THR A 79 -10.78 8.24 -0.98
N CYS A 80 -9.47 8.36 -1.15
CA CYS A 80 -8.64 9.24 -0.33
C CYS A 80 -8.87 10.72 -0.66
N TYR A 81 -9.27 11.10 -1.88
CA TYR A 81 -9.42 12.51 -2.26
C TYR A 81 -10.54 13.25 -1.53
N GLY A 82 -11.70 12.60 -1.37
CA GLY A 82 -12.80 13.17 -0.58
C GLY A 82 -12.40 13.35 0.89
N MET A 83 -11.66 12.38 1.44
CA MET A 83 -11.13 12.48 2.82
C MET A 83 -10.05 13.56 2.94
N LEU A 84 -9.19 13.73 1.94
CA LEU A 84 -8.14 14.76 1.89
C LEU A 84 -8.74 16.17 1.83
N GLY A 85 -9.77 16.37 1.01
CA GLY A 85 -10.52 17.62 0.96
C GLY A 85 -11.18 17.94 2.31
N GLU A 86 -11.81 16.95 2.94
CA GLU A 86 -12.43 17.12 4.27
C GLU A 86 -11.40 17.36 5.38
N LEU A 87 -10.24 16.68 5.33
CA LEU A 87 -9.13 16.91 6.27
C LEU A 87 -8.64 18.36 6.19
N SER A 88 -8.35 18.84 4.98
CA SER A 88 -7.89 20.22 4.76
C SER A 88 -8.92 21.26 5.26
N ARG A 89 -10.22 20.98 5.11
CA ARG A 89 -11.30 21.81 5.65
C ARG A 89 -11.27 21.86 7.19
N ARG A 90 -11.08 20.71 7.85
CA ARG A 90 -11.02 20.60 9.32
C ARG A 90 -9.77 21.24 9.91
N GLU A 91 -8.62 21.05 9.28
CA GLU A 91 -7.36 21.67 9.70
C GLU A 91 -7.47 23.21 9.69
N LYS A 92 -8.05 23.78 8.63
CA LYS A 92 -8.36 25.22 8.56
C LYS A 92 -9.30 25.66 9.68
N ALA A 93 -10.37 24.92 9.94
CA ALA A 93 -11.34 25.26 10.98
C ALA A 93 -10.73 25.19 12.39
N ALA A 94 -9.79 24.27 12.61
CA ALA A 94 -9.07 24.10 13.88
C ALA A 94 -7.80 24.97 13.98
N ASN A 95 -7.50 25.79 12.98
CA ASN A 95 -6.27 26.58 12.87
C ASN A 95 -4.98 25.73 13.03
N ILE A 96 -5.02 24.50 12.54
CA ILE A 96 -3.88 23.58 12.51
C ILE A 96 -3.06 23.92 11.27
N LYS A 97 -1.76 24.10 11.46
CA LYS A 97 -0.82 24.32 10.36
C LYS A 97 -0.07 23.02 10.07
N PRO A 98 -0.38 22.32 8.96
CA PRO A 98 0.36 21.14 8.56
C PRO A 98 1.79 21.50 8.14
N ASP A 99 2.65 20.49 8.11
CA ASP A 99 3.99 20.60 7.55
C ASP A 99 3.91 21.08 6.08
N PRO A 100 4.72 22.07 5.66
CA PRO A 100 4.64 22.66 4.33
C PRO A 100 4.79 21.66 3.19
N ASP A 101 5.69 20.68 3.32
CA ASP A 101 5.97 19.71 2.25
C ASP A 101 4.83 18.70 2.13
N ILE A 102 4.31 18.26 3.28
CA ILE A 102 3.13 17.39 3.33
C ILE A 102 1.91 18.12 2.76
N ASP A 103 1.66 19.37 3.13
CA ASP A 103 0.53 20.16 2.65
C ASP A 103 0.56 20.36 1.12
N VAL A 104 1.73 20.67 0.57
CA VAL A 104 1.93 20.78 -0.90
C VAL A 104 1.62 19.46 -1.59
N TYR A 105 2.16 18.34 -1.07
CA TYR A 105 1.90 17.02 -1.63
C TYR A 105 0.40 16.66 -1.57
N MET A 106 -0.23 16.85 -0.42
CA MET A 106 -1.64 16.50 -0.18
C MET A 106 -2.58 17.31 -1.08
N LYS A 107 -2.29 18.60 -1.29
CA LYS A 107 -3.04 19.44 -2.24
C LYS A 107 -2.82 19.02 -3.69
N ALA A 108 -1.59 18.70 -4.08
CA ALA A 108 -1.29 18.24 -5.44
C ALA A 108 -2.00 16.92 -5.77
N VAL A 109 -2.08 16.01 -4.79
CA VAL A 109 -2.78 14.72 -4.93
C VAL A 109 -4.31 14.89 -4.95
N ALA A 110 -4.86 15.94 -4.33
CA ALA A 110 -6.31 16.20 -4.30
C ALA A 110 -6.85 16.99 -5.50
N LEU A 111 -6.00 17.43 -6.45
CA LEU A 111 -6.44 18.12 -7.67
C LEU A 111 -6.98 17.11 -8.69
N GLU A 112 -8.24 17.29 -9.10
CA GLU A 112 -8.90 16.45 -10.11
C GLU A 112 -8.06 16.40 -11.41
N GLY A 113 -7.73 15.18 -11.85
CA GLY A 113 -7.08 14.92 -13.14
C GLY A 113 -5.55 14.67 -13.12
N GLN A 114 -4.84 14.96 -12.03
CA GLN A 114 -3.37 14.73 -11.92
C GLN A 114 -2.94 13.67 -10.89
N GLU A 115 -3.91 13.07 -10.20
CA GLU A 115 -3.69 12.39 -8.94
C GLU A 115 -2.76 11.15 -9.05
N ALA A 116 -2.99 10.29 -10.05
CA ALA A 116 -2.11 9.15 -10.31
C ALA A 116 -0.77 9.57 -10.93
N SER A 117 -0.69 10.77 -11.55
CA SER A 117 0.55 11.26 -12.15
C SER A 117 1.55 11.66 -11.07
N VAL A 118 1.13 12.43 -10.05
CA VAL A 118 2.03 12.96 -9.01
C VAL A 118 2.70 11.83 -8.22
N VAL A 119 1.93 10.82 -7.80
CA VAL A 119 2.47 9.64 -7.10
C VAL A 119 3.43 8.86 -7.99
N THR A 120 3.06 8.62 -9.26
CA THR A 120 3.92 7.93 -10.22
C THR A 120 5.22 8.70 -10.46
N ASP A 121 5.14 10.02 -10.64
CA ASP A 121 6.28 10.89 -10.90
C ASP A 121 7.24 10.92 -9.71
N TYR A 122 6.73 10.94 -8.49
CA TYR A 122 7.53 10.84 -7.28
C TYR A 122 8.28 9.51 -7.22
N ILE A 123 7.58 8.38 -7.41
CA ILE A 123 8.18 7.03 -7.38
C ILE A 123 9.29 6.90 -8.43
N LEU A 124 9.07 7.42 -9.64
CA LEU A 124 10.04 7.37 -10.73
C LEU A 124 11.25 8.30 -10.53
N LYS A 125 11.15 9.31 -9.67
CA LYS A 125 12.23 10.27 -9.39
C LYS A 125 13.18 9.82 -8.29
N VAL A 126 12.77 8.89 -7.42
CA VAL A 126 13.64 8.36 -6.37
C VAL A 126 14.82 7.65 -7.06
N PRO A 127 16.06 8.16 -6.93
CA PRO A 127 17.23 7.46 -7.46
C PRO A 127 17.35 6.14 -6.72
N THR A 128 17.36 5.02 -7.45
CA THR A 128 17.74 3.71 -6.91
C THR A 128 19.23 3.63 -6.65
#